data_AF-A0A820JCW4-F1
#
_entry.id   AF-A0A820JCW4-F1
#
_cell.length_a   1.000
_cell.length_b   1.000
_cell.length_c   1.000
_cell.angle_alpha   90.00
_cell.angle_beta   90.00
_cell.angle_gamma   90.00
#
_symmetry.space_group_name_H-M   'P 1'
#
loop_
_entity.id
_entity.type
_entity.pdbx_description
1 polymer ?
#
loop_
_entity_poly.entity_id
_entity_poly.type
_entity_poly.pdbx_seq_one_letter_code
_entity_poly.pdbx_strand_id
1 'polypeptide(L)'
;MMHQTLDAHKRKTIESAQTSADLKLHLDRYHAQLKEVQELVAEKSEELEKQNFKNRRLQEELKNLNRKLERMHKLEMASNKDEVLLEEIREYKEILRCPACKNKQRDAILSKCFHVFCYDCLKSRYDSRQRKCPKCNTAFGQSDMHKIWLV
;
A
#
# COMPACT_ATOMS: atom_id res chain seq x y z
N MET A 1 3.59 76.72 -4.31
CA MET A 1 3.98 75.37 -4.81
C MET A 1 4.56 74.47 -3.70
N MET A 2 5.57 74.89 -2.93
CA MET A 2 6.23 74.05 -1.91
C MET A 2 5.34 73.57 -0.74
N HIS A 3 4.30 74.33 -0.38
CA HIS A 3 3.36 73.93 0.68
C HIS A 3 2.38 72.82 0.22
N GLN A 4 1.89 72.93 -1.02
CA GLN A 4 0.98 71.94 -1.63
C GLN A 4 1.66 70.58 -1.85
N THR A 5 2.95 70.58 -2.21
CA THR A 5 3.72 69.33 -2.35
C THR A 5 3.95 68.66 -0.99
N LEU A 6 4.26 69.44 0.05
CA LEU A 6 4.43 68.91 1.41
C LEU A 6 3.14 68.26 1.95
N ASP A 7 1.98 68.87 1.72
CA ASP A 7 0.70 68.32 2.15
C ASP A 7 0.31 67.05 1.39
N ALA A 8 0.62 66.99 0.09
CA ALA A 8 0.43 65.77 -0.71
C ALA A 8 1.31 64.61 -0.22
N HIS A 9 2.57 64.89 0.13
CA HIS A 9 3.47 63.88 0.70
C HIS A 9 2.99 63.38 2.07
N LYS A 10 2.50 64.28 2.95
CA LYS A 10 1.93 63.91 4.25
C LYS A 10 0.71 62.99 4.12
N ARG A 11 -0.22 63.29 3.20
CA ARG A 11 -1.37 62.42 2.92
C ARG A 11 -0.93 61.05 2.44
N LYS A 12 -0.01 60.99 1.48
CA LYS A 12 0.51 59.73 0.95
C LYS A 12 1.23 58.89 2.01
N THR A 13 1.96 59.50 2.94
CA THR A 13 2.58 58.77 4.07
C THR A 13 1.54 58.17 5.01
N ILE A 14 0.44 58.90 5.28
CA ILE A 14 -0.65 58.41 6.14
C ILE A 14 -1.40 57.25 5.44
N GLU A 15 -1.75 57.42 4.17
CA GLU A 15 -2.39 56.36 3.36
C GLU A 15 -1.51 55.11 3.25
N SER A 16 -0.19 55.29 3.06
CA SER A 16 0.76 54.19 3.02
C SER A 16 0.90 53.49 4.38
N ALA A 17 0.84 54.22 5.49
CA ALA A 17 0.88 53.64 6.83
C ALA A 17 -0.41 52.86 7.14
N GLN A 18 -1.57 53.39 6.74
CA GLN A 18 -2.87 52.73 6.89
C GLN A 18 -2.94 51.43 6.09
N THR A 19 -2.52 51.46 4.81
CA THR A 19 -2.48 50.24 3.97
C THR A 19 -1.50 49.20 4.50
N SER A 20 -0.34 49.61 5.01
CA SER A 20 0.61 48.68 5.66
C SER A 20 0.03 48.03 6.92
N ALA A 21 -0.72 48.80 7.73
CA ALA A 21 -1.37 48.28 8.93
C ALA A 21 -2.49 47.29 8.59
N ASP A 22 -3.31 47.60 7.58
CA ASP A 22 -4.38 46.73 7.09
C ASP A 22 -3.82 45.42 6.52
N LEU A 23 -2.80 45.50 5.67
CA LEU A 23 -2.10 44.33 5.12
C LEU A 23 -1.52 43.44 6.23
N LYS A 24 -0.93 44.02 7.28
CA LYS A 24 -0.41 43.27 8.42
C LYS A 24 -1.53 42.52 9.14
N LEU A 25 -2.67 43.17 9.36
CA LEU A 25 -3.82 42.55 10.02
C LEU A 25 -4.44 41.44 9.17
N HIS A 26 -4.42 41.57 7.83
CA HIS A 26 -4.79 40.50 6.91
C HIS A 26 -3.80 39.32 6.97
N LEU A 27 -2.50 39.58 7.01
CA LEU A 27 -1.48 38.53 7.17
C LEU A 27 -1.66 37.75 8.47
N ASP A 28 -1.89 38.45 9.59
CA ASP A 28 -2.13 37.80 10.88
C ASP A 28 -3.39 36.93 10.87
N ARG A 29 -4.46 37.39 10.21
CA ARG A 29 -5.68 36.59 9.99
C ARG A 29 -5.41 35.35 9.14
N TYR A 30 -4.69 35.48 8.03
CA TYR A 30 -4.36 34.34 7.18
C TYR A 30 -3.44 33.34 7.86
N HIS A 31 -2.48 33.81 8.67
CA HIS A 31 -1.63 32.92 9.47
C HIS A 31 -2.44 32.13 10.50
N ALA A 32 -3.40 32.77 11.18
CA ALA A 32 -4.28 32.07 12.11
C ALA A 32 -5.13 31.00 11.40
N GLN A 33 -5.72 31.34 10.25
CA GLN A 33 -6.49 30.39 9.44
C GLN A 33 -5.64 29.23 8.92
N LEU A 34 -4.42 29.51 8.46
CA LEU A 34 -3.49 28.46 8.01
C LEU A 34 -3.15 27.49 9.14
N LYS A 35 -2.93 28.00 10.35
CA LYS A 35 -2.65 27.17 11.52
C LYS A 35 -3.84 26.26 11.87
N GLU A 36 -5.04 26.81 11.89
CA GLU A 36 -6.27 26.04 12.18
C GLU A 36 -6.49 24.94 11.12
N VAL A 37 -6.31 25.25 9.84
CA VAL A 37 -6.43 24.27 8.76
C VAL A 37 -5.35 23.19 8.86
N GLN A 38 -4.11 23.56 9.23
CA GLN A 38 -3.03 22.58 9.42
C GLN A 38 -3.33 21.61 10.56
N GLU A 39 -3.84 22.11 11.69
CA GLU A 39 -4.24 21.27 12.84
C GLU A 39 -5.39 20.34 12.45
N LEU A 40 -6.41 20.85 11.76
CA LEU A 40 -7.54 20.05 11.29
C LEU A 40 -7.11 18.97 10.29
N VAL A 41 -6.20 19.30 9.35
CA VAL A 41 -5.67 18.32 8.40
C VAL A 41 -4.90 17.23 9.13
N ALA A 42 -4.07 17.58 10.11
CA ALA A 42 -3.33 16.59 10.90
C ALA A 42 -4.27 15.63 11.65
N GLU A 43 -5.30 16.16 12.32
CA GLU A 43 -6.30 15.35 13.02
C GLU A 43 -7.04 14.41 12.06
N LYS A 44 -7.49 14.92 10.90
CA LYS A 44 -8.19 14.11 9.89
C LYS A 44 -7.29 13.06 9.25
N SER A 45 -6.01 13.35 9.04
CA SER A 45 -5.05 12.36 8.54
C SER A 45 -4.87 11.22 9.53
N GLU A 46 -4.73 11.50 10.83
CA GLU A 46 -4.60 10.47 11.86
C GLU A 46 -5.86 9.60 11.97
N GLU A 47 -7.04 10.21 11.96
CA GLU A 47 -8.31 9.46 11.99
C GLU A 47 -8.48 8.58 10.74
N LEU A 48 -8.12 9.10 9.56
CA LEU A 48 -8.15 8.34 8.32
C LEU A 48 -7.23 7.10 8.39
N GLU A 49 -6.03 7.23 8.95
CA GLU A 49 -5.12 6.10 9.15
C GLU A 49 -5.70 5.04 10.09
N LYS A 50 -6.28 5.45 11.22
CA LYS A 50 -6.95 4.55 12.17
C LYS A 50 -8.11 3.80 11.51
N GLN A 51 -8.95 4.51 10.75
CA GLN A 51 -10.08 3.89 10.05
C GLN A 51 -9.62 2.94 8.94
N ASN A 52 -8.58 3.31 8.18
CA ASN A 52 -7.98 2.42 7.18
C ASN A 52 -7.43 1.14 7.80
N PHE A 53 -6.76 1.24 8.96
CA PHE A 53 -6.28 0.07 9.69
C PHE A 53 -7.44 -0.84 10.13
N LYS A 54 -8.48 -0.28 10.75
CA LYS A 54 -9.68 -1.04 11.15
C LYS A 54 -10.36 -1.70 9.96
N ASN A 55 -10.51 -0.97 8.85
CA ASN A 55 -11.14 -1.49 7.64
C ASN A 55 -10.38 -2.69 7.07
N ARG A 56 -9.04 -2.61 7.00
CA ARG A 56 -8.19 -3.74 6.56
C ARG A 56 -8.40 -4.99 7.44
N ARG A 57 -8.45 -4.83 8.76
CA ARG A 57 -8.68 -5.97 9.68
C ARG A 57 -10.06 -6.59 9.47
N LEU A 58 -11.11 -5.76 9.35
CA LEU A 58 -12.46 -6.25 9.08
C LEU A 58 -12.56 -6.97 7.72
N GLN A 59 -11.87 -6.47 6.70
CA GLN A 59 -11.80 -7.14 5.40
C GLN A 59 -11.11 -8.52 5.49
N GLU A 60 -10.05 -8.65 6.29
CA GLU A 60 -9.39 -9.93 6.53
C GLU A 60 -10.30 -10.91 7.28
N GLU A 61 -11.00 -10.44 8.31
CA GLU A 61 -11.96 -11.25 9.07
C GLU A 61 -13.12 -11.73 8.19
N LEU A 62 -13.70 -10.84 7.37
CA LEU A 62 -14.75 -11.19 6.41
C LEU A 62 -14.27 -12.26 5.43
N LYS A 63 -13.05 -12.12 4.90
CA LYS A 63 -12.47 -13.14 4.00
C LYS A 63 -12.29 -14.49 4.70
N ASN A 64 -11.90 -14.49 5.97
CA ASN A 64 -11.75 -15.72 6.75
C ASN A 64 -13.11 -16.37 7.05
N LEU A 65 -14.12 -15.58 7.41
CA LEU A 65 -15.49 -16.06 7.65
C LEU A 65 -16.11 -16.63 6.37
N ASN A 66 -15.96 -15.94 5.24
CA ASN A 66 -16.45 -16.45 3.94
C ASN A 66 -15.82 -17.79 3.57
N ARG A 67 -14.50 -17.96 3.76
CA ARG A 67 -13.84 -19.25 3.55
C ARG A 67 -14.38 -20.36 4.46
N LYS A 68 -14.69 -20.05 5.73
CA LYS A 68 -15.29 -21.01 6.66
C LYS A 68 -16.71 -21.39 6.24
N LEU A 69 -17.53 -20.40 5.84
CA LEU A 69 -18.87 -20.64 5.35
C LEU A 69 -18.86 -21.48 4.07
N GLU A 70 -17.99 -21.18 3.11
CA GLU A 70 -17.82 -21.99 1.90
C GLU A 70 -17.45 -23.44 2.23
N ARG A 71 -16.55 -23.67 3.20
CA ARG A 71 -16.20 -25.02 3.68
C ARG A 71 -17.38 -25.73 4.31
N MET A 72 -18.11 -25.06 5.22
CA MET A 72 -19.28 -25.65 5.87
C MET A 72 -20.37 -25.99 4.85
N HIS A 73 -20.63 -25.12 3.88
CA HIS A 73 -21.58 -25.36 2.82
C HIS A 73 -21.17 -26.53 1.92
N LYS A 74 -19.88 -26.64 1.56
CA LYS A 74 -19.35 -27.82 0.83
C LYS A 74 -19.54 -29.11 1.63
N LEU A 75 -19.34 -29.08 2.95
CA LEU A 75 -19.54 -30.23 3.83
C LEU A 75 -21.01 -30.63 3.97
N GLU A 76 -21.93 -29.66 4.05
CA GLU A 76 -23.37 -29.92 4.13
C GLU A 76 -23.93 -30.49 2.82
N MET A 77 -23.43 -30.03 1.68
CA MET A 77 -23.87 -30.50 0.35
C MET A 77 -23.21 -31.82 -0.07
N ALA A 78 -22.14 -32.24 0.59
CA ALA A 78 -21.42 -33.45 0.21
C ALA A 78 -22.12 -34.71 0.74
N SER A 79 -22.48 -35.60 -0.19
CA SER A 79 -23.00 -36.94 0.13
C SER A 79 -21.96 -37.81 0.86
N ASN A 80 -20.66 -37.56 0.61
CA ASN A 80 -19.54 -38.28 1.20
C ASN A 80 -18.47 -37.32 1.75
N LYS A 81 -18.18 -37.41 3.05
CA LYS A 81 -17.20 -36.56 3.73
C LYS A 81 -15.77 -36.79 3.25
N ASP A 82 -15.45 -37.98 2.76
CA ASP A 82 -14.12 -38.31 2.24
C ASP A 82 -13.79 -37.54 0.95
N GLU A 83 -14.79 -37.27 0.10
CA GLU A 83 -14.60 -36.48 -1.12
C GLU A 83 -14.22 -35.04 -0.79
N VAL A 84 -14.81 -34.46 0.27
CA VAL A 84 -14.48 -33.10 0.73
C VAL A 84 -13.04 -33.04 1.25
N LEU A 85 -12.61 -34.04 2.03
CA LEU A 85 -11.24 -34.11 2.55
C LEU A 85 -10.21 -34.28 1.42
N LEU A 86 -10.51 -35.11 0.41
CA LEU A 86 -9.66 -35.27 -0.76
C LEU A 86 -9.55 -33.97 -1.57
N GLU A 87 -10.65 -33.22 -1.66
CA GLU A 87 -10.68 -31.92 -2.30
C GLU A 87 -9.83 -30.89 -1.56
N GLU A 88 -9.94 -30.82 -0.24
CA GLU A 88 -9.09 -29.94 0.58
C GLU A 88 -7.61 -30.31 0.42
N ILE A 89 -7.26 -31.60 0.45
CA ILE A 89 -5.89 -32.07 0.20
C ILE A 89 -5.41 -31.62 -1.19
N ARG A 90 -6.28 -31.67 -2.21
CA ARG A 90 -5.96 -31.21 -3.56
C ARG A 90 -5.72 -29.71 -3.61
N GLU A 91 -6.56 -28.91 -2.96
CA GLU A 91 -6.41 -27.45 -2.83
C GLU A 91 -5.09 -27.08 -2.12
N TYR A 92 -4.77 -27.72 -0.98
CA TYR A 92 -3.51 -27.48 -0.26
C TYR A 92 -2.28 -27.87 -1.10
N LYS A 93 -2.32 -29.02 -1.79
CA LYS A 93 -1.25 -29.44 -2.71
C LYS A 93 -1.05 -28.42 -3.84
N GLU A 94 -2.12 -27.82 -4.35
CA GLU A 94 -2.04 -26.78 -5.38
C GLU A 94 -1.35 -25.51 -4.87
N ILE A 95 -1.63 -25.10 -3.64
CA ILE A 95 -0.95 -23.95 -2.99
C ILE A 95 0.55 -24.20 -2.87
N LEU A 96 0.98 -25.44 -2.64
CA LEU A 96 2.40 -25.80 -2.52
C LEU A 96 3.10 -26.01 -3.87
N ARG A 97 2.36 -26.07 -4.98
CA ARG A 97 2.94 -26.22 -6.32
C ARG A 97 3.55 -24.91 -6.82
N CYS A 98 4.66 -25.05 -7.54
CA CYS A 98 5.37 -23.97 -8.19
C CYS A 98 4.43 -23.28 -9.19
N PRO A 99 4.20 -21.95 -9.08
CA PRO A 99 3.26 -21.27 -9.96
C PRO A 99 3.76 -21.15 -11.41
N ALA A 100 5.07 -21.37 -11.66
CA ALA A 100 5.64 -21.30 -13.01
C ALA A 100 5.42 -22.59 -13.83
N CYS A 101 5.53 -23.78 -13.22
CA CYS A 101 5.34 -25.06 -13.92
C CYS A 101 4.08 -25.82 -13.51
N LYS A 102 3.43 -25.43 -12.40
CA LYS A 102 2.27 -26.10 -11.81
C LYS A 102 2.45 -27.60 -11.58
N ASN A 103 3.70 -28.04 -11.45
CA ASN A 103 4.06 -29.46 -11.36
C ASN A 103 4.87 -29.73 -10.08
N LYS A 104 6.08 -29.17 -10.01
CA LYS A 104 6.98 -29.37 -8.87
C LYS A 104 6.56 -28.54 -7.66
N GLN A 105 6.92 -28.98 -6.46
CA GLN A 105 6.74 -28.19 -5.24
C GLN A 105 7.63 -26.94 -5.25
N ARG A 106 7.24 -25.95 -4.46
CA ARG A 106 8.02 -24.77 -4.18
C ARG A 106 9.20 -25.14 -3.26
N ASP A 107 10.42 -24.92 -3.73
CA ASP A 107 11.66 -25.23 -3.01
C ASP A 107 12.77 -24.17 -3.23
N ALA A 108 12.44 -23.01 -3.82
CA ALA A 108 13.37 -21.91 -3.99
C ALA A 108 12.70 -20.53 -3.90
N ILE A 109 13.41 -19.59 -3.27
CA ILE A 109 12.99 -18.19 -3.10
C ILE A 109 13.95 -17.25 -3.85
N LEU A 110 13.39 -16.18 -4.43
CA LEU A 110 14.17 -15.05 -4.92
C LEU A 110 14.30 -13.98 -3.82
N SER A 111 15.52 -13.71 -3.35
CA SER A 111 15.77 -12.76 -2.25
C SER A 111 15.38 -11.32 -2.56
N LYS A 112 15.34 -10.92 -3.83
CA LYS A 112 15.00 -9.55 -4.26
C LYS A 112 13.52 -9.21 -4.21
N CYS A 113 12.64 -10.20 -4.34
CA CYS A 113 11.19 -9.97 -4.38
C CYS A 113 10.38 -10.97 -3.56
N PHE A 114 11.04 -11.89 -2.86
CA PHE A 114 10.46 -12.91 -1.97
C PHE A 114 9.41 -13.82 -2.62
N HIS A 115 9.40 -13.90 -3.95
CA HIS A 115 8.56 -14.84 -4.67
C HIS A 115 9.20 -16.23 -4.72
N VAL A 116 8.36 -17.24 -4.50
CA VAL A 116 8.77 -18.64 -4.33
C VAL A 116 8.33 -19.48 -5.53
N PHE A 117 9.24 -20.31 -6.04
CA PHE A 117 9.06 -21.20 -7.19
C PHE A 117 9.77 -22.53 -6.91
N CYS A 118 9.78 -23.45 -7.88
CA CYS A 118 10.75 -24.54 -7.84
C CYS A 118 12.11 -24.07 -8.36
N TYR A 119 13.19 -24.62 -7.80
CA TYR A 119 14.57 -24.31 -8.14
C TYR A 119 14.83 -24.55 -9.62
N ASP A 120 14.27 -25.64 -10.18
CA ASP A 120 14.43 -25.98 -11.59
C ASP A 120 13.88 -24.91 -12.54
N CYS A 121 12.72 -24.30 -12.20
CA CYS A 121 12.16 -23.20 -12.99
C CYS A 121 13.05 -21.96 -12.93
N LEU A 122 13.60 -21.64 -11.76
CA LEU A 122 14.51 -20.49 -11.62
C LEU A 122 15.84 -20.75 -12.33
N LYS A 123 16.39 -21.97 -12.21
CA LYS A 123 17.64 -22.38 -12.83
C LYS A 123 17.54 -22.36 -14.36
N SER A 124 16.47 -22.94 -14.91
CA SER A 124 16.18 -22.90 -16.35
C SER A 124 16.12 -21.47 -16.88
N ARG A 125 15.45 -20.55 -16.16
CA ARG A 125 15.41 -19.12 -16.51
C ARG A 125 16.76 -18.43 -16.41
N TYR A 126 17.54 -18.74 -15.38
CA TYR A 126 18.87 -18.18 -15.20
C TYR A 126 19.81 -18.57 -16.35
N ASP A 127 19.80 -19.85 -16.72
CA ASP A 127 20.67 -20.44 -17.75
C ASP A 127 20.26 -19.97 -19.16
N SER A 128 18.95 -19.83 -19.42
CA SER A 128 18.41 -19.27 -20.67
C SER A 128 18.49 -17.74 -20.76
N ARG A 129 19.18 -17.07 -19.82
CA ARG A 129 19.31 -15.61 -19.72
C ARG A 129 17.97 -14.85 -19.56
N GLN A 130 16.87 -15.54 -19.23
CA GLN A 130 15.58 -14.95 -18.87
C GLN A 130 15.49 -14.60 -17.38
N ARG A 131 16.47 -13.83 -16.91
CA ARG A 131 16.76 -13.53 -15.50
C ARG A 131 15.79 -12.53 -14.84
N LYS A 132 14.49 -12.74 -15.04
CA LYS A 132 13.40 -11.93 -14.47
C LYS A 132 12.39 -12.83 -13.77
N CYS A 133 11.92 -12.40 -12.59
CA CYS A 133 10.95 -13.11 -11.78
C CYS A 133 9.69 -13.44 -12.60
N PRO A 134 9.23 -14.71 -12.64
CA PRO A 134 8.01 -15.08 -13.38
C PRO A 134 6.74 -14.36 -12.93
N LYS A 135 6.71 -13.83 -11.70
CA LYS A 135 5.51 -13.19 -11.10
C LYS A 135 5.51 -11.67 -11.19
N CYS A 136 6.64 -11.00 -10.94
CA CYS A 136 6.71 -9.54 -10.87
C CYS A 136 7.77 -8.91 -11.78
N ASN A 137 8.43 -9.71 -12.62
CA ASN A 137 9.43 -9.27 -13.59
C ASN A 137 10.70 -8.61 -13.03
N THR A 138 10.86 -8.56 -11.69
CA THR A 138 12.10 -8.10 -11.03
C THR A 138 13.30 -8.92 -11.50
N ALA A 139 14.39 -8.26 -11.89
CA ALA A 139 15.61 -8.91 -12.33
C ALA A 139 16.33 -9.63 -11.16
N PHE A 140 16.93 -10.79 -11.42
CA PHE A 140 17.65 -11.58 -10.41
C PHE A 140 18.93 -12.21 -10.97
N GLY A 141 19.94 -12.38 -10.11
CA GLY A 141 21.18 -13.12 -10.39
C GLY A 141 21.24 -14.45 -9.65
N GLN A 142 22.34 -15.18 -9.81
CA GLN A 142 22.54 -16.48 -9.15
C GLN A 142 22.56 -16.36 -7.63
N SER A 143 23.18 -15.31 -7.10
CA SER A 143 23.21 -15.00 -5.67
C SER A 143 21.84 -14.67 -5.08
N ASP A 144 20.83 -14.42 -5.91
CA ASP A 144 19.48 -14.09 -5.45
C ASP A 144 18.60 -15.35 -5.32
N MET A 145 19.05 -16.50 -5.84
CA MET A 145 18.31 -17.76 -5.83
C MET A 145 18.75 -18.64 -4.66
N HIS A 146 17.85 -18.86 -3.71
CA HIS A 146 18.14 -19.68 -2.53
C HIS A 146 17.18 -20.85 -2.45
N LYS A 147 17.71 -22.06 -2.20
CA LYS A 147 16.86 -23.22 -1.88
C LYS A 147 16.24 -23.04 -0.50
N ILE A 148 14.99 -23.44 -0.38
CA ILE A 148 14.26 -23.47 0.89
C ILE A 148 13.60 -24.84 1.04
N TRP A 149 13.36 -25.23 2.28
CA TRP A 149 12.63 -26.44 2.61
C TRP A 149 11.32 -26.04 3.29
N LEU A 150 10.20 -26.34 2.64
CA LEU A 150 8.87 -26.18 3.23
C LEU A 150 8.55 -27.48 3.98
N VAL A 151 8.35 -27.38 5.29
CA VAL A 151 7.89 -28.47 6.17
C VAL A 151 6.40 -28.76 5.94
#